data_AF-A0A673MQU5-F1
#
_entry.id   AF-A0A673MQU5-F1
#
_cell.length_a   1.000
_cell.length_b   1.000
_cell.length_c   1.000
_cell.angle_alpha   90.00
_cell.angle_beta   90.00
_cell.angle_gamma   90.00
#
_symmetry.space_group_name_H-M   'P 1'
#
loop_
_entity.id
_entity.type
_entity.pdbx_description
1 polymer ?
#
loop_
_entity_poly.entity_id
_entity_poly.type
_entity_poly.pdbx_seq_one_letter_code
_entity_poly.pdbx_strand_id
1 'polypeptide(L)'
;MSVPAFIDITEEDQASELRAYLKSKGAEISEENSEGGLHVDLAQIIEACDVCLKDDDKDVESVMNSIVSLLLILETEKQEALIESLCEKLVKFREGERPSLRMQLLSNLFHGMDENTPVRHTVYCSLIKVAATCNAIAFIPTDLDQLQLK
;
A
#
# COMPACT_ATOMS: atom_id res chain seq x y z
N MET A 1 18.13 -1.43 -0.76
CA MET A 1 18.58 -2.69 -1.41
C MET A 1 17.35 -3.32 -2.05
N SER A 2 17.23 -3.31 -3.37
CA SER A 2 16.12 -3.99 -4.07
C SER A 2 16.39 -5.49 -4.11
N VAL A 3 15.39 -6.27 -3.75
CA VAL A 3 15.41 -7.74 -3.87
C VAL A 3 15.49 -8.08 -5.36
N PRO A 4 16.36 -9.00 -5.81
CA PRO A 4 16.39 -9.41 -7.21
C PRO A 4 15.06 -10.09 -7.54
N ALA A 5 14.21 -9.45 -8.35
CA ALA A 5 13.04 -10.10 -8.91
C ALA A 5 13.51 -11.21 -9.87
N PHE A 6 13.04 -12.44 -9.66
CA PHE A 6 13.42 -13.62 -10.44
C PHE A 6 12.75 -13.66 -11.83
N ILE A 7 11.94 -12.65 -12.15
CA ILE A 7 11.18 -12.49 -13.39
C ILE A 7 11.30 -11.02 -13.80
N ASP A 8 11.85 -10.77 -14.99
CA ASP A 8 11.83 -9.45 -15.65
C ASP A 8 10.39 -9.17 -16.11
N ILE A 9 9.51 -8.79 -15.18
CA ILE A 9 8.26 -8.11 -15.53
C ILE A 9 8.50 -6.61 -15.45
N THR A 10 8.07 -5.86 -16.46
CA THR A 10 8.15 -4.40 -16.38
C THR A 10 7.12 -3.91 -15.36
N GLU A 11 7.32 -2.69 -14.86
CA GLU A 11 6.40 -2.10 -13.88
C GLU A 11 5.03 -1.81 -14.50
N GLU A 12 4.99 -1.60 -15.82
CA GLU A 12 3.77 -1.49 -16.62
C GLU A 12 3.04 -2.84 -16.72
N ASP A 13 3.77 -3.95 -16.92
CA ASP A 13 3.21 -5.30 -16.93
C ASP A 13 2.66 -5.67 -15.55
N GLN A 14 3.38 -5.34 -14.48
CA GLN A 14 2.91 -5.57 -13.11
C GLN A 14 1.63 -4.78 -12.82
N ALA A 15 1.55 -3.52 -13.26
CA ALA A 15 0.35 -2.72 -13.13
C ALA A 15 -0.83 -3.32 -13.92
N SER A 16 -0.59 -3.81 -15.14
CA SER A 16 -1.59 -4.47 -15.97
C SER A 16 -2.11 -5.76 -15.35
N GLU A 17 -1.24 -6.61 -14.82
CA GLU A 17 -1.63 -7.82 -14.12
C GLU A 17 -2.50 -7.50 -12.88
N LEU A 18 -2.12 -6.47 -12.11
CA LEU A 18 -2.93 -6.01 -10.98
C LEU A 18 -4.32 -5.54 -11.43
N ARG A 19 -4.42 -4.78 -12.51
CA ARG A 19 -5.71 -4.30 -13.04
C ARG A 19 -6.60 -5.46 -13.48
N ALA A 20 -6.05 -6.41 -14.22
CA ALA A 20 -6.76 -7.61 -14.64
C ALA A 20 -7.23 -8.43 -13.43
N TYR A 21 -6.38 -8.58 -12.41
CA TYR A 21 -6.73 -9.25 -11.17
C TYR A 21 -7.88 -8.55 -10.43
N LEU A 22 -7.78 -7.24 -10.20
CA LEU A 22 -8.83 -6.44 -9.55
C LEU A 22 -10.16 -6.53 -10.29
N LYS A 23 -10.13 -6.46 -11.62
CA LYS A 23 -11.35 -6.60 -12.42
C LYS A 23 -11.94 -8.00 -12.33
N SER A 24 -11.12 -9.05 -12.30
CA SER A 24 -11.58 -10.43 -12.09
C SER A 24 -12.28 -10.62 -10.72
N LYS A 25 -11.93 -9.78 -9.74
CA LYS A 25 -12.56 -9.71 -8.41
C LYS A 25 -13.78 -8.79 -8.35
N GLY A 26 -14.16 -8.18 -9.47
CA GLY A 26 -15.35 -7.34 -9.60
C GLY A 26 -15.10 -5.84 -9.41
N ALA A 27 -13.85 -5.36 -9.44
CA ALA A 27 -13.60 -3.92 -9.47
C ALA A 27 -14.00 -3.30 -10.81
N GLU A 28 -14.55 -2.08 -10.74
CA GLU A 28 -14.80 -1.24 -11.91
C GLU A 28 -13.50 -0.52 -12.33
N ILE A 29 -12.58 -1.26 -12.96
CA ILE A 29 -11.30 -0.74 -13.49
C ILE A 29 -11.09 -1.20 -14.94
N SER A 30 -10.39 -0.38 -15.73
CA SER A 30 -9.98 -0.79 -17.10
C SER A 30 -8.84 -1.82 -17.03
N GLU A 31 -8.82 -2.78 -17.97
CA GLU A 31 -7.70 -3.71 -18.12
C GLU A 31 -6.49 -3.07 -18.79
N GLU A 32 -6.71 -1.99 -19.54
CA GLU A 32 -5.66 -1.27 -20.25
C GLU A 32 -4.99 -0.25 -19.33
N ASN A 33 -3.67 -0.09 -19.48
CA ASN A 33 -2.90 0.99 -18.87
C ASN A 33 -3.44 2.36 -19.30
N SER A 34 -3.30 3.32 -18.42
CA SER A 34 -3.63 4.71 -18.66
C SER A 34 -2.59 5.38 -19.55
N GLU A 35 -3.04 6.21 -20.48
CA GLU A 35 -2.16 7.13 -21.23
C GLU A 35 -1.42 8.12 -20.31
N GLY A 36 -1.88 8.29 -19.06
CA GLY A 36 -1.21 9.10 -18.04
C GLY A 36 0.04 8.42 -17.44
N GLY A 37 0.33 7.17 -17.78
CA GLY A 37 1.47 6.41 -17.27
C GLY A 37 1.26 5.84 -15.86
N LEU A 38 2.30 5.20 -15.33
CA LEU A 38 2.22 4.32 -14.14
C LEU A 38 1.58 4.96 -12.90
N HIS A 39 1.83 6.23 -12.63
CA HIS A 39 1.25 6.92 -11.47
C HIS A 39 -0.28 7.03 -11.54
N VAL A 40 -0.86 7.22 -12.73
CA VAL A 40 -2.31 7.25 -12.92
C VAL A 40 -2.88 5.84 -12.82
N ASP A 41 -2.17 4.85 -13.36
CA ASP A 41 -2.55 3.45 -13.20
C ASP A 41 -2.60 3.05 -11.73
N LEU A 42 -1.57 3.40 -10.96
CA LEU A 42 -1.48 3.09 -9.55
C LEU A 42 -2.56 3.81 -8.73
N ALA A 43 -2.90 5.05 -9.07
CA ALA A 43 -4.03 5.76 -8.47
C ALA A 43 -5.34 5.01 -8.65
N GLN A 44 -5.62 4.52 -9.86
CA GLN A 44 -6.82 3.75 -10.16
C GLN A 44 -6.81 2.38 -9.46
N ILE A 45 -5.64 1.70 -9.41
CA ILE A 45 -5.46 0.44 -8.71
C ILE A 45 -5.75 0.61 -7.21
N ILE A 46 -5.22 1.66 -6.57
CA ILE A 46 -5.48 1.98 -5.16
C ILE A 46 -6.97 2.29 -4.95
N GLU A 47 -7.61 2.98 -5.90
CA GLU A 47 -9.06 3.24 -5.78
C GLU A 47 -9.87 1.95 -5.84
N ALA A 48 -9.48 1.02 -6.70
CA ALA A 48 -10.17 -0.24 -6.93
C ALA A 48 -9.80 -1.38 -5.96
N CYS A 49 -8.73 -1.26 -5.15
CA CYS A 49 -8.20 -2.38 -4.36
C CYS A 49 -9.12 -2.85 -3.22
N ASP A 50 -10.15 -2.08 -2.88
CA ASP A 50 -11.12 -2.41 -1.82
C ASP A 50 -11.84 -3.74 -2.07
N VAL A 51 -11.98 -4.16 -3.34
CA VAL A 51 -12.60 -5.46 -3.68
C VAL A 51 -11.76 -6.63 -3.18
N CYS A 52 -10.44 -6.49 -3.16
CA CYS A 52 -9.51 -7.53 -2.72
C CYS A 52 -9.40 -7.60 -1.21
N LEU A 53 -9.71 -6.54 -0.47
CA LEU A 53 -9.66 -6.54 1.00
C LEU A 53 -10.62 -7.57 1.64
N LYS A 54 -11.49 -8.19 0.85
CA LYS A 54 -12.44 -9.24 1.24
C LYS A 54 -11.90 -10.66 1.04
N ASP A 55 -10.84 -10.85 0.27
CA ASP A 55 -10.22 -12.15 -0.02
C ASP A 55 -9.45 -12.71 1.20
N ASP A 56 -8.82 -13.88 1.09
CA ASP A 56 -7.98 -14.46 2.13
C ASP A 56 -6.72 -13.62 2.40
N ASP A 57 -6.22 -13.62 3.65
CA ASP A 57 -5.11 -12.74 4.08
C ASP A 57 -3.87 -12.81 3.16
N LYS A 58 -3.56 -13.99 2.62
CA LYS A 58 -2.43 -14.19 1.70
C LYS A 58 -2.61 -13.47 0.37
N ASP A 59 -3.82 -13.52 -0.17
CA ASP A 59 -4.15 -12.86 -1.44
C ASP A 59 -4.07 -11.34 -1.25
N VAL A 60 -4.68 -10.83 -0.17
CA VAL A 60 -4.59 -9.40 0.19
C VAL A 60 -3.14 -8.97 0.35
N GLU A 61 -2.34 -9.73 1.09
CA GLU A 61 -0.92 -9.41 1.31
C GLU A 61 -0.15 -9.37 -0.02
N SER A 62 -0.40 -10.31 -0.95
CA SER A 62 0.27 -10.33 -2.25
C SER A 62 -0.06 -9.11 -3.13
N VAL A 63 -1.35 -8.72 -3.17
CA VAL A 63 -1.82 -7.55 -3.93
C VAL A 63 -1.21 -6.29 -3.34
N MET A 64 -1.24 -6.16 -2.01
CA MET A 64 -0.75 -4.98 -1.32
C MET A 64 0.76 -4.85 -1.40
N ASN A 65 1.52 -5.95 -1.28
CA ASN A 65 2.96 -5.93 -1.48
C ASN A 65 3.33 -5.51 -2.91
N SER A 66 2.51 -5.89 -3.91
CA SER A 66 2.68 -5.44 -5.30
C SER A 66 2.42 -3.94 -5.45
N ILE A 67 1.35 -3.42 -4.85
CA ILE A 67 1.06 -1.98 -4.81
C ILE A 67 2.19 -1.21 -4.12
N VAL A 68 2.67 -1.68 -2.97
CA VAL A 68 3.79 -1.05 -2.24
C VAL A 68 5.06 -1.07 -3.08
N SER A 69 5.38 -2.18 -3.75
CA SER A 69 6.55 -2.26 -4.63
C SER A 69 6.48 -1.24 -5.77
N LEU A 70 5.31 -1.08 -6.40
CA LEU A 70 5.07 -0.06 -7.43
C LEU A 70 5.07 1.37 -6.87
N LEU A 71 4.69 1.57 -5.60
CA LEU A 71 4.78 2.88 -4.95
C LEU A 71 6.23 3.28 -4.67
N LEU A 72 7.09 2.34 -4.30
CA LEU A 72 8.48 2.62 -3.90
C LEU A 72 9.40 3.02 -5.08
N ILE A 73 8.98 2.75 -6.31
CA ILE A 73 9.72 3.10 -7.53
C ILE A 73 9.29 4.45 -8.14
N LEU A 74 8.16 5.01 -7.71
CA LEU A 74 7.67 6.29 -8.23
C LEU A 74 8.50 7.47 -7.73
N GLU A 75 8.50 8.55 -8.51
CA GLU A 75 9.07 9.83 -8.09
C GLU A 75 8.38 10.36 -6.83
N THR A 76 9.17 10.90 -5.89
CA THR A 76 8.72 11.30 -4.56
C THR A 76 7.47 12.19 -4.58
N GLU A 77 7.38 13.17 -5.50
CA GLU A 77 6.24 14.09 -5.60
C GLU A 77 4.91 13.37 -5.86
N LYS A 78 4.91 12.33 -6.69
CA LYS A 78 3.71 11.55 -7.04
C LYS A 78 3.43 10.46 -6.02
N GLN A 79 4.47 10.00 -5.33
CA GLN A 79 4.40 8.97 -4.32
C GLN A 79 3.61 9.43 -3.09
N GLU A 80 3.79 10.68 -2.64
CA GLU A 80 3.16 11.19 -1.41
C GLU A 80 1.64 11.09 -1.44
N ALA A 81 1.02 11.61 -2.50
CA ALA A 81 -0.44 11.64 -2.64
C ALA A 81 -1.05 10.23 -2.73
N LEU A 82 -0.36 9.29 -3.38
CA LEU A 82 -0.83 7.92 -3.53
C LEU A 82 -0.71 7.14 -2.21
N ILE A 83 0.37 7.35 -1.46
CA ILE A 83 0.52 6.76 -0.12
C ILE A 83 -0.54 7.29 0.83
N GLU A 84 -0.84 8.59 0.79
CA GLU A 84 -1.93 9.17 1.59
C GLU A 84 -3.27 8.51 1.29
N SER A 85 -3.60 8.34 0.00
CA SER A 85 -4.84 7.67 -0.43
C SER A 85 -4.91 6.21 0.06
N LEU A 86 -3.83 5.45 -0.10
CA LEU A 86 -3.75 4.07 0.38
C LEU A 86 -3.91 3.99 1.91
N CYS A 87 -3.23 4.86 2.64
CA CYS A 87 -3.34 4.94 4.10
C CYS A 87 -4.76 5.25 4.54
N GLU A 88 -5.42 6.20 3.89
CA GLU A 88 -6.79 6.58 4.22
C GLU A 88 -7.77 5.42 3.98
N LYS A 89 -7.61 4.66 2.89
CA LYS A 89 -8.39 3.43 2.63
C LYS A 89 -8.17 2.39 3.72
N LEU A 90 -6.92 2.09 4.08
CA LEU A 90 -6.62 1.11 5.13
C LEU A 90 -7.18 1.52 6.50
N VAL A 91 -7.19 2.83 6.82
CA VAL A 91 -7.80 3.35 8.06
C VAL A 91 -9.33 3.27 8.02
N LYS A 92 -9.95 3.58 6.87
CA LYS A 92 -11.42 3.58 6.71
C LYS A 92 -12.01 2.17 6.55
N PHE A 93 -11.24 1.22 6.02
CA PHE A 93 -11.70 -0.14 5.80
C PHE A 93 -12.04 -0.82 7.14
N ARG A 94 -13.30 -1.24 7.30
CA ARG A 94 -13.83 -1.86 8.53
C ARG A 94 -14.63 -3.15 8.29
N GLU A 95 -14.69 -3.66 7.05
CA GLU A 95 -15.57 -4.80 6.76
C GLU A 95 -14.87 -6.14 7.04
N GLY A 96 -15.36 -6.89 8.04
CA GLY A 96 -14.78 -8.18 8.46
C GLY A 96 -13.51 -8.08 9.32
N GLU A 97 -13.37 -6.99 10.08
CA GLU A 97 -12.14 -6.44 10.66
C GLU A 97 -11.00 -7.44 10.90
N ARG A 98 -9.94 -7.26 10.10
CA ARG A 98 -8.62 -7.91 10.22
C ARG A 98 -7.57 -6.86 10.60
N PRO A 99 -7.51 -6.45 11.88
CA PRO A 99 -6.53 -5.48 12.39
C PRO A 99 -5.09 -5.77 11.99
N SER A 100 -4.70 -7.03 12.20
CA SER A 100 -3.31 -7.46 12.09
C SER A 100 -2.81 -7.32 10.66
N LEU A 101 -3.65 -7.65 9.68
CA LEU A 101 -3.33 -7.49 8.26
C LEU A 101 -3.09 -6.02 7.91
N ARG A 102 -4.03 -5.13 8.26
CA ARG A 102 -3.88 -3.68 7.99
C ARG A 102 -2.64 -3.09 8.64
N MET A 103 -2.35 -3.50 9.87
CA MET A 103 -1.13 -3.07 10.58
C MET A 103 0.14 -3.61 9.92
N GLN A 104 0.14 -4.87 9.49
CA GLN A 104 1.28 -5.46 8.78
C GLN A 104 1.55 -4.73 7.47
N LEU A 105 0.51 -4.40 6.70
CA LEU A 105 0.64 -3.64 5.46
C LEU A 105 1.21 -2.23 5.68
N LEU A 106 0.65 -1.49 6.64
CA LEU A 106 1.15 -0.16 7.00
C LEU A 106 2.57 -0.22 7.58
N SER A 107 2.90 -1.27 8.32
CA SER A 107 4.25 -1.51 8.83
C SER A 107 5.23 -1.78 7.69
N ASN A 108 4.88 -2.64 6.73
CA ASN A 108 5.71 -2.93 5.56
C ASN A 108 5.97 -1.64 4.76
N LEU A 109 4.94 -0.80 4.59
CA LEU A 109 5.08 0.49 3.93
C LEU A 109 6.00 1.44 4.73
N PHE A 110 5.84 1.52 6.05
CA PHE A 110 6.67 2.36 6.92
C PHE A 110 8.16 1.96 6.88
N HIS A 111 8.47 0.66 6.89
CA HIS A 111 9.84 0.16 6.84
C HIS A 111 10.43 0.15 5.42
N GLY A 112 9.59 0.20 4.38
CA GLY A 112 10.03 0.24 2.98
C GLY A 112 10.44 1.63 2.49
N MET A 113 10.04 2.70 3.19
CA MET A 113 10.35 4.08 2.83
C MET A 113 11.69 4.57 3.40
N ASP A 114 12.28 5.57 2.75
CA ASP A 114 13.45 6.27 3.27
C ASP A 114 13.13 7.02 4.57
N GLU A 115 14.11 7.08 5.48
CA GLU A 115 13.93 7.68 6.79
C GLU A 115 13.67 9.19 6.73
N ASN A 116 14.11 9.86 5.66
CA ASN A 116 14.00 11.32 5.50
C ASN A 116 12.75 11.77 4.73
N THR A 117 11.88 10.85 4.30
CA THR A 117 10.69 11.20 3.51
C THR A 117 9.55 11.68 4.41
N PRO A 118 8.98 12.89 4.18
CA PRO A 118 7.88 13.43 4.99
C PRO A 118 6.66 12.48 5.09
N VAL A 119 6.38 11.74 4.01
CA VAL A 119 5.29 10.76 3.93
C VAL A 119 5.43 9.63 4.96
N ARG A 120 6.64 9.36 5.46
CA ARG A 120 6.88 8.40 6.54
C ARG A 120 6.09 8.75 7.80
N HIS A 121 5.94 10.04 8.08
CA HIS A 121 5.10 10.53 9.17
C HIS A 121 3.61 10.23 8.93
N THR A 122 3.11 10.39 7.69
CA THR A 122 1.73 10.08 7.32
C THR A 122 1.41 8.60 7.52
N VAL A 123 2.30 7.70 7.08
CA VAL A 123 2.13 6.26 7.26
C VAL A 123 2.15 5.89 8.73
N TYR A 124 3.08 6.46 9.51
CA TYR A 124 3.15 6.25 10.96
C TYR A 124 1.88 6.72 11.69
N CYS A 125 1.38 7.91 11.36
CA CYS A 125 0.11 8.40 11.90
C CYS A 125 -1.06 7.47 11.56
N SER A 126 -1.06 6.90 10.36
CA SER A 126 -2.10 5.96 9.93
C SER A 126 -1.98 4.62 10.66
N LEU A 127 -0.76 4.14 10.92
CA LEU A 127 -0.49 2.96 11.75
C LEU A 127 -1.04 3.15 13.18
N ILE A 128 -0.83 4.33 13.78
CA ILE A 128 -1.40 4.67 15.09
C ILE A 128 -2.93 4.65 15.05
N LYS A 129 -3.54 5.25 14.03
CA LYS A 129 -5.00 5.28 13.87
C LYS A 129 -5.58 3.86 13.79
N VAL A 130 -4.97 2.97 13.01
CA VAL A 130 -5.42 1.56 12.92
C VAL A 130 -5.19 0.83 14.24
N ALA A 131 -4.01 0.94 14.84
CA ALA A 131 -3.70 0.26 16.11
C ALA A 131 -4.61 0.71 17.26
N ALA A 132 -5.01 1.99 17.30
CA ALA A 132 -5.98 2.52 18.25
C ALA A 132 -7.36 1.87 18.09
N THR A 133 -7.78 1.56 16.86
CA THR A 133 -9.07 0.86 16.61
C THR A 133 -9.06 -0.59 17.07
N CYS A 134 -7.89 -1.19 17.28
CA CYS A 134 -7.75 -2.63 17.51
C CYS A 134 -7.13 -2.99 18.86
N ASN A 135 -6.96 -2.00 19.74
CA ASN A 135 -6.30 -2.11 21.04
C ASN A 135 -4.90 -2.78 20.98
N ALA A 136 -4.25 -2.67 19.81
CA ALA A 136 -2.96 -3.30 19.48
C ALA A 136 -1.81 -2.30 19.58
N ILE A 137 -1.95 -1.30 20.44
CA ILE A 137 -1.00 -0.20 20.64
C ILE A 137 0.41 -0.71 20.99
N ALA A 138 0.51 -1.90 21.60
CA ALA A 138 1.78 -2.55 21.94
C ALA A 138 2.66 -2.90 20.72
N PHE A 139 2.09 -2.98 19.51
CA PHE A 139 2.82 -3.27 18.27
C PHE A 139 3.29 -2.02 17.53
N ILE A 140 2.94 -0.82 18.01
CA ILE A 140 3.42 0.42 17.41
C ILE A 140 4.87 0.64 17.84
N PRO A 141 5.80 0.88 16.90
CA PRO A 141 7.15 1.30 17.22
C PRO A 141 7.11 2.57 18.07
N THR A 142 7.34 2.44 19.37
CA THR A 142 7.35 3.55 20.33
C THR A 142 8.76 4.06 20.59
N ASP A 143 9.76 3.39 20.01
CA ASP A 143 11.15 3.75 20.12
C ASP A 143 11.42 5.01 19.28
N LEU A 144 11.80 6.09 19.97
CA LEU A 144 12.11 7.38 19.37
C LEU A 144 13.31 7.30 18.41
N ASP A 145 14.22 6.35 18.63
CA ASP A 145 15.37 6.14 17.74
C ASP A 145 14.95 5.50 16.40
N GLN A 146 13.86 4.73 16.38
CA GLN A 146 13.28 4.20 15.13
C GLN A 146 12.43 5.24 14.39
N LEU A 147 11.88 6.20 15.13
CA LEU A 147 11.04 7.27 14.57
C LEU A 147 11.86 8.38 13.90
N GLN A 148 13.17 8.48 14.20
CA GLN A 148 14.12 9.48 13.68
C GLN A 148 13.46 10.82 13.33
N LEU A 149 12.64 11.36 14.24
CA LEU A 149 12.07 12.70 14.16
C LEU A 149 13.20 13.69 14.48
N LYS A 150 14.08 13.95 13.51
CA LYS A 150 15.11 14.98 13.59
C LYS A 150 14.94 16.04 12.52
#